data_AF-A0A419JIB8-F1
#
_entry.id   AF-A0A419JIB8-F1
#
_cell.length_a   1.000
_cell.length_b   1.000
_cell.length_c   1.000
_cell.angle_alpha   90.00
_cell.angle_beta   90.00
_cell.angle_gamma   90.00
#
_symmetry.space_group_name_H-M   'P 1'
#
loop_
_entity.id
_entity.type
_entity.pdbx_description
1 polymer ?
#
loop_
_entity_poly.entity_id
_entity_poly.type
_entity_poly.pdbx_seq_one_letter_code
_entity_poly.pdbx_strand_id
1 'polypeptide(L)'
;MLDEETKAEYYTKALFTSDISIKEKYTEKTLPSCRDAKVGLGDVEVVEQVTGYKRYKYFSDVVLGECPLEMPELSLETVALWIELPDRFTNLVEEYNLD
;
A
#
# COMPACT_ATOMS: atom_id res chain seq x y z
N MET A 1 13.67 -23.22 -7.63
CA MET A 1 12.25 -23.20 -7.26
C MET A 1 11.64 -24.46 -7.86
N LEU A 2 11.29 -25.44 -7.03
CA LEU A 2 10.62 -26.65 -7.48
C LEU A 2 9.13 -26.34 -7.40
N ASP A 3 8.49 -26.17 -8.55
CA ASP A 3 7.03 -26.14 -8.64
C ASP A 3 6.58 -27.54 -9.07
N GLU A 4 5.69 -28.16 -8.31
CA GLU A 4 5.07 -29.44 -8.66
C GLU A 4 3.70 -29.16 -9.27
N GLU A 5 3.42 -29.75 -10.44
CA GLU A 5 2.11 -29.62 -11.08
C GLU A 5 1.00 -30.07 -10.12
N THR A 6 0.15 -29.11 -9.72
CA THR A 6 -0.99 -29.36 -8.85
C THR A 6 -2.31 -29.16 -9.59
N LYS A 7 -3.26 -30.07 -9.38
CA LYS A 7 -4.65 -29.95 -9.89
C LYS A 7 -5.55 -29.17 -8.92
N ALA A 8 -4.98 -28.32 -8.08
CA ALA A 8 -5.74 -27.51 -7.14
C ALA A 8 -6.76 -26.64 -7.90
N GLU A 9 -8.00 -26.60 -7.44
CA GLU A 9 -9.06 -25.73 -8.01
C GLU A 9 -9.05 -24.33 -7.37
N TYR A 10 -7.91 -23.88 -6.86
CA TYR A 10 -7.74 -22.59 -6.18
C TYR A 10 -6.37 -21.97 -6.46
N TYR A 11 -6.28 -20.65 -6.27
CA TYR A 11 -5.04 -19.89 -6.26
C TYR A 11 -4.86 -19.15 -4.93
N THR A 12 -3.62 -18.74 -4.63
CA THR A 12 -3.30 -17.96 -3.44
C THR A 12 -3.04 -16.49 -3.80
N LYS A 13 -3.39 -15.59 -2.90
CA LYS A 13 -3.00 -14.18 -2.96
C LYS A 13 -2.38 -13.79 -1.63
N ALA A 14 -1.17 -13.23 -1.66
CA ALA A 14 -0.50 -12.75 -0.47
C ALA A 14 -1.29 -11.60 0.18
N LEU A 15 -1.26 -11.60 1.52
CA LEU A 15 -1.65 -10.48 2.35
C LEU A 15 -0.37 -9.80 2.82
N PHE A 16 -0.33 -8.49 2.74
CA PHE A 16 0.83 -7.73 3.17
C PHE A 16 0.40 -6.39 3.75
N THR A 17 1.22 -5.87 4.66
CA THR A 17 1.19 -4.48 5.13
C THR A 17 2.26 -3.70 4.40
N SER A 18 2.03 -2.40 4.21
CA SER A 18 2.96 -1.49 3.56
C SER A 18 2.97 -0.18 4.32
N ASP A 19 4.16 0.25 4.74
CA ASP A 19 4.39 1.47 5.49
C ASP A 19 5.37 2.34 4.72
N ILE A 20 5.07 3.64 4.57
CA ILE A 20 5.90 4.58 3.84
C ILE A 20 6.35 5.69 4.78
N SER A 21 7.66 5.94 4.81
CA SER A 21 8.25 7.02 5.62
C SER A 21 9.12 7.94 4.77
N ILE A 22 9.03 9.24 4.98
CA ILE A 22 9.87 10.23 4.29
C ILE A 22 11.22 10.29 5.00
N LYS A 23 12.30 10.02 4.26
CA LYS A 23 13.68 10.03 4.76
C LYS A 23 14.33 11.38 4.55
N GLU A 24 14.19 11.95 3.35
CA GLU A 24 14.72 13.26 3.00
C GLU A 24 13.76 13.99 2.07
N LYS A 25 13.64 15.33 2.22
CA LYS A 25 12.84 16.17 1.32
C LYS A 25 13.77 16.98 0.41
N TYR A 26 13.71 16.76 -0.90
CA TYR A 26 14.47 17.54 -1.89
C TYR A 26 13.86 18.90 -2.17
N THR A 27 12.54 18.94 -2.38
CA THR A 27 11.81 20.18 -2.61
C THR A 27 10.40 20.07 -2.10
N GLU A 28 9.87 21.19 -1.61
CA GLU A 28 8.49 21.34 -1.21
C GLU A 28 7.95 22.60 -1.86
N LYS A 29 6.80 22.51 -2.54
CA LYS A 29 6.16 23.62 -3.21
C LYS A 29 4.67 23.61 -2.96
N THR A 30 4.09 24.80 -2.86
CA THR A 30 2.65 24.97 -2.89
C THR A 30 2.13 24.83 -4.32
N LEU A 31 1.00 24.15 -4.49
CA LEU A 31 0.37 24.04 -5.81
C LEU A 31 -0.17 25.41 -6.28
N PRO A 32 0.14 25.86 -7.50
CA PRO A 32 -0.40 27.12 -8.02
C PRO A 32 -1.93 27.14 -8.09
N SER A 33 -2.55 25.99 -8.38
CA SER A 33 -4.01 25.80 -8.45
C SER A 33 -4.65 25.65 -7.07
N CYS A 34 -3.88 25.38 -6.02
CA CYS A 34 -4.37 25.00 -4.70
C CYS A 34 -3.37 25.47 -3.64
N ARG A 35 -3.50 26.73 -3.21
CA ARG A 35 -2.49 27.43 -2.39
C ARG A 35 -2.31 26.88 -0.98
N ASP A 36 -3.18 26.01 -0.55
CA ASP A 36 -3.16 25.35 0.75
C ASP A 36 -2.77 23.88 0.66
N ALA A 37 -2.58 23.34 -0.55
CA ALA A 37 -1.96 22.04 -0.76
C ALA A 37 -0.46 22.20 -0.98
N LYS A 38 0.33 21.32 -0.35
CA LYS A 38 1.77 21.27 -0.54
C LYS A 38 2.14 19.99 -1.28
N VAL A 39 3.17 20.06 -2.09
CA VAL A 39 3.71 18.94 -2.85
C VAL A 39 5.17 18.81 -2.50
N GLY A 40 5.57 17.63 -2.05
CA GLY A 40 6.96 17.30 -1.74
C GLY A 40 7.51 16.26 -2.71
N LEU A 41 8.81 16.34 -2.96
CA LEU A 41 9.60 15.32 -3.65
C LEU A 41 10.81 15.00 -2.79
N GLY A 42 11.15 13.73 -2.66
CA GLY A 42 12.33 13.32 -1.90
C GLY A 42 12.44 11.82 -1.72
N ASP A 43 13.43 11.41 -0.94
CA ASP A 43 13.66 10.02 -0.59
C ASP A 43 12.63 9.53 0.42
N VAL A 44 12.09 8.36 0.14
CA VAL A 44 11.19 7.62 1.00
C VAL A 44 11.70 6.20 1.18
N GLU A 45 11.37 5.64 2.33
CA GLU A 45 11.53 4.22 2.61
C GLU A 45 10.15 3.59 2.64
N VAL A 46 9.98 2.55 1.82
CA VAL A 46 8.78 1.71 1.80
C VAL A 46 9.14 0.39 2.47
N VAL A 47 8.43 0.04 3.54
CA VAL A 47 8.57 -1.23 4.25
C VAL A 47 7.34 -2.07 4.00
N GLU A 48 7.52 -3.25 3.40
CA GLU A 48 6.43 -4.20 3.16
C GLU A 48 6.66 -5.48 3.95
N GLN A 49 5.60 -6.04 4.54
CA GLN A 49 5.67 -7.33 5.21
C GLN A 49 4.51 -8.22 4.78
N VAL A 50 4.81 -9.41 4.28
CA VAL A 50 3.78 -10.42 4.03
C VAL A 50 3.33 -11.02 5.37
N THR A 51 2.06 -10.83 5.68
CA THR A 51 1.40 -11.25 6.93
C THR A 51 0.55 -12.52 6.78
N GLY A 52 0.39 -13.01 5.55
CA GLY A 52 -0.40 -14.21 5.27
C GLY A 52 -0.71 -14.40 3.80
N TYR A 53 -1.62 -15.32 3.52
CA TYR A 53 -2.24 -15.45 2.21
C TYR A 53 -3.68 -15.93 2.31
N LYS A 54 -4.49 -15.53 1.33
CA LYS A 54 -5.86 -16.04 1.12
C LYS A 54 -5.88 -17.03 -0.02
N ARG A 55 -6.70 -18.07 0.10
CA ARG A 55 -7.01 -19.02 -0.98
C ARG A 55 -8.32 -18.62 -1.63
N TYR A 56 -8.32 -18.49 -2.95
CA TYR A 56 -9.50 -18.17 -3.76
C TYR A 56 -9.79 -19.32 -4.71
N LYS A 57 -11.05 -19.71 -4.81
CA LYS A 57 -11.46 -20.73 -5.79
C LYS A 57 -11.34 -20.17 -7.22
N TYR A 58 -10.93 -20.97 -8.19
CA TYR A 58 -10.87 -20.49 -9.57
C TYR A 58 -12.26 -20.12 -10.11
N PHE A 59 -12.29 -19.07 -10.95
CA PHE A 59 -13.48 -18.58 -11.64
C PHE A 59 -14.64 -18.12 -10.71
N SER A 60 -14.35 -17.93 -9.42
CA SER A 60 -15.29 -17.35 -8.46
C SER A 60 -14.50 -16.56 -7.41
N ASP A 61 -14.96 -15.38 -7.01
CA ASP A 61 -14.31 -14.59 -5.95
C ASP A 61 -14.55 -15.18 -4.53
N VAL A 62 -14.80 -16.49 -4.44
CA VAL A 62 -15.04 -17.20 -3.17
C VAL A 62 -13.72 -17.44 -2.47
N VAL A 63 -13.58 -16.84 -1.29
CA VAL A 63 -12.46 -17.08 -0.36
C VAL A 63 -12.66 -18.43 0.32
N LEU A 64 -11.73 -19.36 0.11
CA LEU A 64 -11.71 -20.70 0.71
C LEU A 64 -11.05 -20.74 2.08
N GLY A 65 -10.34 -19.68 2.45
CA GLY A 65 -9.72 -19.52 3.76
C GLY A 65 -8.50 -18.61 3.71
N GLU A 66 -7.99 -18.32 4.90
CA GLU A 66 -6.83 -17.47 5.13
C GLU A 66 -5.83 -18.23 5.99
N CYS A 67 -4.55 -18.03 5.73
CA CYS A 67 -3.48 -18.59 6.53
C CYS A 67 -2.50 -17.46 6.89
N PRO A 68 -2.26 -17.21 8.20
CA PRO A 68 -1.27 -16.23 8.62
C PRO A 68 0.15 -16.72 8.30
N LEU A 69 1.03 -15.78 8.01
CA LEU A 69 2.44 -16.03 7.70
C LEU A 69 3.26 -14.85 8.21
N GLU A 70 4.38 -15.12 8.88
CA GLU A 70 5.30 -14.07 9.30
C GLU A 70 6.55 -14.12 8.45
N MET A 71 6.56 -13.35 7.37
CA MET A 71 7.74 -13.16 6.53
C MET A 71 8.60 -12.01 7.05
N PRO A 72 9.90 -11.99 6.74
CA PRO A 72 10.74 -10.83 7.02
C PRO A 72 10.23 -9.60 6.26
N GLU A 73 10.44 -8.43 6.87
CA GLU A 73 10.18 -7.14 6.25
C GLU A 73 11.10 -6.91 5.05
N LEU A 74 10.54 -6.33 4.00
CA LEU A 74 11.24 -5.87 2.81
C LEU A 74 11.28 -4.35 2.83
N SER A 75 12.46 -3.77 3.01
CA SER A 75 12.66 -2.32 2.86
C SER A 75 13.14 -1.98 1.45
N LEU A 76 12.53 -0.96 0.86
CA LEU A 76 12.89 -0.35 -0.41
C LEU A 76 13.07 1.15 -0.23
N GLU A 77 14.30 1.62 -0.41
CA GLU A 77 14.59 3.06 -0.52
C GLU A 77 14.39 3.53 -1.96
N THR A 78 13.57 4.56 -2.13
CA THR A 78 13.22 5.11 -3.45
C THR A 78 12.85 6.59 -3.36
N VAL A 79 12.62 7.23 -4.51
CA VAL A 79 12.17 8.62 -4.58
C VAL A 79 10.66 8.65 -4.81
N ALA A 80 9.94 9.44 -4.02
CA ALA A 80 8.51 9.63 -4.18
C ALA A 80 8.11 11.11 -4.27
N LEU A 81 6.99 11.34 -4.95
CA LEU A 81 6.25 12.60 -4.98
C LEU A 81 5.00 12.43 -4.12
N TRP A 82 4.77 13.31 -3.15
CA TRP A 82 3.59 13.28 -2.29
C TRP A 82 2.87 14.64 -2.27
N ILE A 83 1.58 14.60 -1.93
CA ILE A 83 0.73 15.79 -1.80
C ILE A 83 0.17 15.81 -0.38
N GLU A 84 0.51 16.83 0.39
CA GLU A 84 -0.12 17.14 1.67
C GLU A 84 -1.44 17.85 1.36
N LEU A 85 -2.55 17.17 1.65
CA LEU A 85 -3.89 17.70 1.44
C LEU A 85 -4.21 18.76 2.50
N PRO A 86 -4.83 19.89 2.11
CA PRO A 86 -5.23 20.91 3.07
C PRO A 86 -6.36 20.45 3.99
N ASP A 87 -6.40 21.00 5.21
CA ASP A 87 -7.33 20.64 6.29
C ASP A 87 -8.82 20.68 5.89
N ARG A 88 -9.19 21.50 4.90
CA ARG A 88 -10.57 21.54 4.39
C ARG A 88 -11.03 20.20 3.80
N PHE A 89 -10.10 19.37 3.32
CA PHE A 89 -10.41 18.04 2.81
C PHE A 89 -10.60 17.04 3.94
N THR A 90 -9.92 17.21 5.08
CA THR A 90 -10.13 16.37 6.26
C THR A 90 -11.59 16.41 6.70
N ASN A 91 -12.19 17.60 6.75
CA ASN A 91 -13.62 17.76 7.06
C ASN A 91 -14.53 17.04 6.06
N LEU A 92 -14.15 17.01 4.77
CA LEU A 92 -14.93 16.31 3.74
C LEU A 92 -14.77 14.79 3.86
N VAL A 93 -13.60 14.28 4.19
CA VAL A 93 -13.39 12.84 4.41
C VAL A 93 -14.26 12.34 5.56
N GLU A 94 -14.29 13.09 6.68
CA GLU A 94 -15.16 12.80 7.82
C GLU A 94 -16.66 12.89 7.46
N GLU A 95 -17.05 13.90 6.69
CA GLU A 95 -18.45 14.09 6.27
C GLU A 95 -18.94 12.95 5.36
N TYR A 96 -18.06 12.39 4.52
CA TYR A 96 -18.40 11.35 3.54
C TYR A 96 -18.01 9.92 3.97
N ASN A 97 -17.43 9.71 5.16
CA ASN A 97 -16.95 8.42 5.69
C ASN A 97 -16.03 7.67 4.69
N LEU A 98 -15.01 8.35 4.17
CA LEU A 98 -14.09 7.80 3.17
C LEU A 98 -12.77 7.24 3.77
N ASP A 99 -12.80 6.75 5.01
CA ASP A 99 -11.66 6.11 5.69
C ASP A 99 -11.18 4.83 5.01
#